data_AF-A0A7Y0UVK2-F1
#
_entry.id   AF-A0A7Y0UVK2-F1
#
_cell.length_a   1.000
_cell.length_b   1.000
_cell.length_c   1.000
_cell.angle_alpha   90.00
_cell.angle_beta   90.00
_cell.angle_gamma   90.00
#
_symmetry.space_group_name_H-M   'P 1'
#
loop_
_entity.id
_entity.type
_entity.pdbx_description
1 polymer ?
#
loop_
_entity_poly.entity_id
_entity_poly.type
_entity_poly.pdbx_seq_one_letter_code
_entity_poly.pdbx_strand_id
1 'polypeptide(L)' 'LVVNPPRRGLGNELSKWIEKSEIPHVIYSSCYQPSLVDNLHRMKSYRVTELKLVDMFPHTRHVETIVLLSRK' A
#
# COMPACT_ATOMS: atom_id res chain seq x y z
N LEU A 1 -4.26 9.49 4.49
CA LEU A 1 -3.45 9.66 3.25
C LEU A 1 -3.87 8.62 2.23
N VAL A 2 -3.94 8.97 0.95
CA VAL A 2 -4.20 8.02 -0.13
C VAL A 2 -2.96 7.94 -1.01
N VAL A 3 -2.51 6.73 -1.34
CA VAL A 3 -1.37 6.50 -2.23
C VAL A 3 -1.73 5.49 -3.31
N ASN A 4 -1.31 5.78 -4.54
CA ASN A 4 -1.41 4.90 -5.69
C ASN A 4 -0.08 4.92 -6.48
N PRO A 5 0.97 4.28 -5.95
CA PRO A 5 2.28 4.32 -6.58
C PRO A 5 2.37 3.44 -7.84
N PRO A 6 3.37 3.68 -8.72
CA PRO A 6 3.70 2.77 -9.81
C PRO A 6 4.15 1.38 -9.29
N ARG A 7 4.36 0.41 -10.19
CA ARG A 7 4.76 -0.98 -9.84
C ARG A 7 6.02 -1.12 -8.97
N ARG A 8 6.87 -0.09 -8.89
CA ARG A 8 8.01 -0.03 -7.95
C ARG A 8 7.62 0.27 -6.49
N GLY A 9 6.35 0.56 -6.21
CA GLY A 9 5.86 1.00 -4.92
C GLY A 9 6.25 2.45 -4.58
N LEU A 10 6.12 2.81 -3.31
CA LEU A 10 6.43 4.15 -2.76
C LEU A 10 7.93 4.47 -2.78
N GLY A 11 8.79 3.44 -2.86
CA GLY A 11 10.22 3.59 -2.66
C GLY A 11 10.61 3.87 -1.20
N ASN A 12 11.92 4.00 -0.96
CA ASN A 12 12.48 4.10 0.39
C ASN A 12 12.15 5.42 1.09
N GLU A 13 12.24 6.54 0.39
CA GLU A 13 12.09 7.87 1.01
C GLU A 13 10.66 8.11 1.47
N LEU A 14 9.68 7.89 0.58
CA LEU A 14 8.28 8.12 0.89
C LEU A 14 7.75 7.14 1.93
N SER A 15 8.11 5.85 1.86
CA SER A 15 7.71 4.88 2.90
C SER A 15 8.26 5.25 4.28
N LYS A 16 9.51 5.72 4.37
CA LYS A 16 10.09 6.22 5.63
C LYS A 16 9.43 7.50 6.13
N TRP A 17 9.07 8.40 5.23
CA TRP A 17 8.35 9.62 5.60
C TRP A 17 6.96 9.28 6.18
N ILE A 18 6.21 8.39 5.53
CA ILE A 18 4.90 7.95 6.02
C ILE A 18 5.03 7.23 7.37
N GLU A 19 6.05 6.38 7.55
CA GLU A 19 6.30 5.68 8.83
C GLU A 19 6.50 6.66 9.99
N LYS A 20 7.27 7.73 9.76
CA LYS A 20 7.54 8.79 10.75
C LYS A 20 6.39 9.80 10.93
N SER A 21 5.42 9.80 10.03
CA SER A 21 4.27 10.70 10.14
C SER A 21 3.29 10.25 11.23
N GLU A 22 2.48 11.17 11.71
CA GLU A 22 1.38 10.91 12.66
C GLU A 22 0.05 10.59 11.94
N ILE A 23 0.11 10.21 10.66
CA ILE A 23 -1.09 9.92 9.88
C ILE A 23 -1.80 8.67 10.48
N PRO A 24 -3.07 8.77 10.88
CA PRO A 24 -3.75 7.64 11.51
C PRO A 24 -4.12 6.55 10.51
N HIS A 25 -4.49 6.93 9.27
CA HIS A 25 -4.94 6.01 8.24
C HIS A 25 -4.30 6.28 6.88
N VAL A 26 -3.88 5.21 6.20
CA VAL A 26 -3.35 5.24 4.83
C VAL A 26 -4.15 4.26 3.98
N ILE A 27 -4.74 4.74 2.89
CA ILE A 27 -5.32 3.89 1.84
C ILE A 27 -4.24 3.70 0.78
N TYR A 28 -3.84 2.45 0.55
CA TYR A 28 -2.82 2.08 -0.42
C TYR A 28 -3.48 1.28 -1.55
N SER A 29 -3.47 1.83 -2.76
CA SER A 29 -3.84 1.12 -4.00
C SER A 29 -2.59 0.61 -4.70
N SER A 30 -2.55 -0.68 -5.06
CA SER A 30 -1.41 -1.28 -5.77
C SER A 30 -1.83 -2.31 -6.81
N CYS A 31 -1.29 -2.20 -8.02
CA CYS A 31 -1.36 -3.23 -9.06
C CYS A 31 -0.23 -4.27 -8.99
N TYR A 32 0.69 -4.18 -8.00
CA TYR A 32 1.84 -5.09 -7.88
C TYR A 32 2.20 -5.41 -6.42
N GLN A 33 1.74 -6.59 -5.98
CA GLN A 33 1.79 -7.08 -4.60
C GLN A 33 3.19 -7.16 -4.00
N PRO A 34 4.26 -7.59 -4.72
CA PRO A 34 5.60 -7.63 -4.12
C PRO A 34 6.07 -6.27 -3.61
N SER A 35 5.84 -5.21 -4.39
CA SER A 35 6.24 -3.85 -3.99
C SER A 35 5.43 -3.31 -2.81
N LEU A 36 4.14 -3.66 -2.74
CA LEU A 36 3.27 -3.38 -1.59
C LEU A 36 3.82 -4.06 -0.33
N VAL A 37 4.12 -5.37 -0.40
CA VAL A 37 4.68 -6.13 0.72
C VAL A 37 5.99 -5.53 1.22
N ASP A 38 6.89 -5.15 0.32
CA ASP A 38 8.15 -4.48 0.68
C ASP A 38 7.93 -3.14 1.39
N ASN A 39 6.90 -2.38 1.00
CA ASN A 39 6.57 -1.11 1.64
C ASN A 39 5.94 -1.33 3.03
N LEU A 40 5.08 -2.32 3.18
CA LEU A 40 4.49 -2.69 4.48
C LEU A 40 5.57 -3.10 5.49
N HIS A 41 6.62 -3.81 5.05
CA HIS A 41 7.77 -4.13 5.91
C HIS A 41 8.55 -2.91 6.39
N ARG A 42 8.54 -1.81 5.62
CA ARG A 42 9.19 -0.53 5.98
C ARG A 42 8.29 0.33 6.87
N MET A 43 6.97 0.14 6.82
CA MET A 43 5.97 0.90 7.55
C MET A 43 5.42 0.13 8.77
N LYS A 44 6.32 -0.25 9.69
CA LYS A 44 6.02 -1.18 10.81
C LYS A 44 5.04 -0.64 11.84
N SER A 45 4.90 0.67 11.94
CA SER A 45 3.93 1.35 12.82
C SER A 45 2.49 1.20 12.33
N TYR A 46 2.29 0.78 11.09
CA TYR A 46 0.97 0.53 10.53
C TYR A 46 0.62 -0.96 10.56
N ARG A 47 -0.68 -1.25 10.65
CA ARG A 47 -1.27 -2.58 10.46
C ARG A 47 -2.30 -2.54 9.34
N VAL A 48 -2.40 -3.62 8.57
CA VAL A 48 -3.50 -3.82 7.63
C VAL A 48 -4.77 -4.09 8.42
N THR A 49 -5.80 -3.28 8.23
CA THR A 49 -7.11 -3.45 8.89
C THR A 49 -8.18 -3.91 7.92
N GLU A 50 -8.04 -3.59 6.63
CA GLU A 50 -8.93 -4.08 5.58
C GLU A 50 -8.17 -4.26 4.27
N LEU A 51 -8.61 -5.23 3.46
CA LEU A 51 -8.10 -5.48 2.12
C LEU A 51 -9.26 -5.74 1.17
N LYS A 52 -9.17 -5.18 -0.04
CA LYS A 52 -10.07 -5.47 -1.17
C LYS A 52 -9.24 -5.75 -2.42
N LEU A 53 -9.68 -6.75 -3.17
CA LEU A 53 -9.19 -7.03 -4.51
C LEU A 53 -10.20 -6.49 -5.52
N VAL A 54 -9.72 -5.79 -6.54
CA VAL A 54 -10.52 -5.23 -7.62
C VAL A 54 -9.95 -5.71 -8.94
N ASP A 55 -10.77 -6.42 -9.71
CA ASP A 55 -10.43 -6.77 -11.10
C ASP A 55 -10.68 -5.55 -12.00
N MET A 56 -9.68 -4.68 -12.10
CA MET A 56 -9.67 -3.57 -13.03
C MET A 56 -9.24 -3.97 -14.44
N PHE A 57 -8.71 -5.19 -14.61
CA PHE A 57 -8.09 -5.64 -15.86
C PHE A 57 -8.55 -7.06 -16.22
N PRO A 58 -9.84 -7.23 -16.61
CA PRO A 58 -10.39 -8.53 -16.95
C PRO A 58 -9.55 -9.26 -18.00
N HIS A 59 -9.49 -10.58 -17.88
CA HIS A 59 -8.72 -11.46 -18.77
C HIS A 59 -7.19 -11.25 -18.72
N THR A 60 -6.67 -10.57 -17.69
CA THR A 60 -5.23 -10.48 -17.43
C THR A 60 -4.87 -11.14 -16.10
N ARG A 61 -3.57 -11.21 -15.79
CA ARG A 61 -3.10 -11.62 -14.45
C ARG A 61 -3.04 -10.46 -13.45
N HIS A 62 -3.43 -9.26 -13.85
CA HIS A 62 -3.36 -8.07 -13.01
C HIS A 62 -4.59 -7.98 -12.13
N VAL A 63 -4.38 -7.71 -10.84
CA VAL A 63 -5.45 -7.41 -9.88
C VAL A 63 -5.01 -6.21 -9.04
N GLU A 64 -5.89 -5.22 -8.95
CA GLU A 64 -5.67 -4.06 -8.10
C GLU A 64 -5.98 -4.46 -6.65
N THR A 65 -5.07 -4.13 -5.74
CA THR A 65 -5.20 -4.42 -4.31
C THR A 65 -5.31 -3.10 -3.58
N ILE A 66 -6.44 -2.88 -2.91
CA ILE A 66 -6.67 -1.71 -2.06
C ILE A 66 -6.55 -2.17 -0.61
N VAL A 67 -5.69 -1.50 0.15
CA VAL A 67 -5.41 -1.84 1.55
C VAL A 67 -5.65 -0.63 2.43
N LEU A 68 -6.44 -0.80 3.49
CA LEU A 68 -6.53 0.16 4.57
C LEU A 68 -5.46 -0.17 5.61
N LEU A 69 -4.56 0.76 5.82
CA LEU A 69 -3.56 0.73 6.87
C LEU A 69 -4.00 1.66 8.00
N SER A 70 -3.98 1.16 9.22
CA SER A 70 -4.21 1.96 10.42
C SER A 70 -2.96 1.94 11.28
N ARG A 71 -2.56 3.11 11.81
CA ARG A 71 -1.46 3.20 12.76
C ARG A 71 -1.81 2.44 14.04
N LYS A 72 -0.83 1.73 14.61
CA LYS A 72 -0.96 1.01 15.88
C LYS A 72 -0.97 1.96 17.07
#